data_AF-A0A6D2I411-F1
#
_entry.id   AF-A0A6D2I411-F1
#
_cell.length_a   1.000
_cell.length_b   1.000
_cell.length_c   1.000
_cell.angle_alpha   90.00
_cell.angle_beta   90.00
_cell.angle_gamma   90.00
#
_symmetry.space_group_name_H-M   'P 1'
#
loop_
_entity.id
_entity.type
_entity.pdbx_description
1 polymer ?
#
loop_
_entity_poly.entity_id
_entity_poly.type
_entity_poly.pdbx_seq_one_letter_code
_entity_poly.pdbx_strand_id
1 'polypeptide(L)' 'MASSNSVAVVALFAFVFAVVAPFAGAQSLAPAPSPTSDGTSIDQGIAYLLMVVALVLTYLVHPLDASSFF' A
#
# COMPACT_ATOMS: atom_id res chain seq x y z
N MET A 1 -34.86 50.38 -1.72
CA MET A 1 -33.63 51.21 -1.62
C MET A 1 -32.82 50.63 -0.46
N ALA A 2 -31.70 49.97 -0.73
CA ALA A 2 -30.81 49.56 0.36
C ALA A 2 -30.24 50.82 1.03
N SER A 3 -30.22 50.86 2.36
CA SER A 3 -29.58 51.98 3.06
C SER A 3 -28.06 51.91 2.84
N SER A 4 -27.38 53.07 2.85
CA SER A 4 -25.92 53.15 2.67
C SER A 4 -25.16 52.21 3.62
N ASN A 5 -25.65 52.06 4.85
CA ASN A 5 -25.10 51.12 5.84
C ASN A 5 -25.22 49.66 5.40
N SER A 6 -26.34 49.23 4.82
CA SER A 6 -26.50 47.87 4.31
C SER A 6 -25.53 47.57 3.17
N VAL A 7 -25.26 48.55 2.30
CA VAL A 7 -24.29 48.39 1.19
C VAL A 7 -22.87 48.27 1.73
N ALA A 8 -22.50 49.08 2.72
CA ALA A 8 -21.17 49.03 3.33
C ALA A 8 -20.89 47.68 4.02
N VAL A 9 -21.87 47.10 4.71
CA VAL A 9 -21.74 45.78 5.36
C VAL A 9 -21.53 44.67 4.33
N VAL A 10 -22.31 44.68 3.23
CA VAL A 10 -22.15 43.71 2.15
C VAL A 10 -20.79 43.85 1.47
N ALA A 11 -20.33 45.08 1.23
CA ALA A 11 -19.03 45.34 0.64
C ALA A 11 -17.87 44.85 1.52
N LEU A 12 -17.96 45.06 2.85
CA LEU A 12 -16.98 44.54 3.79
C LEU A 12 -16.94 43.01 3.78
N PHE A 13 -18.11 42.35 3.80
CA PHE A 13 -18.20 40.89 3.75
C PHE A 13 -17.60 40.34 2.46
N ALA A 14 -17.92 40.95 1.32
CA ALA A 14 -17.38 40.56 0.02
C ALA A 14 -15.86 40.76 -0.04
N PHE A 15 -15.34 41.85 0.53
CA PHE A 15 -13.91 42.12 0.61
C PHE A 15 -13.18 41.08 1.46
N VAL A 16 -13.68 40.78 2.65
CA VAL A 16 -13.12 39.74 3.53
C VAL A 16 -13.14 38.39 2.82
N PHE A 17 -14.25 38.03 2.19
CA PHE A 17 -14.37 36.77 1.46
C PHE A 17 -13.40 36.69 0.28
N ALA A 18 -13.24 37.78 -0.47
CA ALA A 18 -12.28 37.86 -1.59
C ALA A 18 -10.83 37.71 -1.13
N VAL A 19 -10.49 38.22 0.05
CA VAL A 19 -9.15 38.07 0.66
C VAL A 19 -8.94 36.64 1.15
N VAL A 20 -9.93 36.01 1.77
CA VAL A 20 -9.78 34.69 2.42
C VAL A 20 -9.90 33.53 1.42
N ALA A 21 -10.73 33.65 0.37
CA ALA A 21 -11.02 32.56 -0.57
C ALA A 21 -9.77 31.91 -1.23
N PRO A 22 -8.72 32.65 -1.65
CA PRO A 22 -7.52 32.05 -2.22
C PRO A 22 -6.72 31.17 -1.24
N PHE A 23 -6.90 31.37 0.07
CA PHE A 23 -6.24 30.56 1.10
C PHE A 23 -6.96 29.24 1.38
N ALA A 24 -8.19 29.06 0.86
CA ALA A 24 -8.90 27.78 0.89
C ALA A 24 -8.34 26.83 -0.18
N GLY A 25 -7.08 26.43 -0.03
CA GLY A 25 -6.47 25.42 -0.87
C GLY A 25 -7.06 24.04 -0.57
N ALA A 26 -7.62 23.38 -1.58
CA ALA A 26 -8.01 21.97 -1.48
C ALA A 26 -6.75 21.13 -1.17
N GLN A 27 -6.63 20.64 0.06
CA GLN A 27 -5.56 19.73 0.43
C GLN A 27 -5.83 18.39 -0.23
N SER A 28 -5.19 18.12 -1.38
CA SER A 28 -5.16 16.78 -1.93
C SER A 28 -4.31 15.93 -1.00
N LEU A 29 -4.92 14.98 -0.29
CA LEU A 29 -4.14 13.95 0.40
C LEU A 29 -3.27 13.25 -0.64
N ALA A 30 -1.99 13.06 -0.30
CA ALA A 30 -1.12 12.24 -1.11
C ALA A 30 -1.74 10.84 -1.23
N PRO A 31 -1.69 10.20 -2.41
CA PRO A 31 -2.14 8.82 -2.56
C PRO A 31 -1.49 7.93 -1.50
N ALA A 32 -2.28 7.05 -0.89
CA ALA A 32 -1.75 6.08 0.06
C ALA A 32 -0.67 5.22 -0.63
N PRO A 33 0.41 4.82 0.09
CA PRO A 33 1.41 3.93 -0.45
C PRO A 33 0.76 2.65 -0.98
N SER A 34 1.28 2.11 -2.08
CA SER A 34 0.82 0.83 -2.59
C SER A 34 1.06 -0.27 -1.56
N PRO A 35 0.13 -1.22 -1.37
CA PRO A 35 0.38 -2.37 -0.51
C PRO A 35 1.61 -3.15 -1.01
N THR A 36 2.56 -3.41 -0.11
CA THR A 36 3.66 -4.35 -0.41
C THR A 36 3.19 -5.76 -0.08
N SER A 37 3.33 -6.67 -1.04
CA SER A 37 3.09 -8.11 -0.83
C SER A 37 4.42 -8.80 -1.07
N ASP A 38 5.15 -9.10 0.01
CA ASP A 38 6.48 -9.71 -0.07
C ASP A 38 6.34 -11.24 -0.29
N GLY A 39 6.03 -11.61 -1.54
CA GLY A 39 5.85 -13.01 -1.98
C GLY A 39 7.11 -13.88 -1.83
N THR A 40 8.28 -13.26 -1.60
CA THR A 40 9.58 -13.93 -1.40
C THR A 40 9.57 -14.92 -0.24
N SER A 41 8.78 -14.67 0.81
CA SER A 41 8.67 -15.59 1.96
C SER A 41 8.02 -16.93 1.57
N ILE A 42 7.03 -16.88 0.67
CA ILE A 42 6.39 -18.08 0.11
C ILE A 42 7.35 -18.81 -0.82
N ASP A 43 8.03 -18.07 -1.70
CA ASP A 43 9.02 -18.65 -2.63
C ASP A 43 10.16 -19.34 -1.86
N GLN A 44 10.68 -18.72 -0.81
CA GLN A 44 11.73 -19.28 0.05
C GLN A 44 11.22 -20.51 0.83
N GLY A 45 9.97 -20.46 1.30
CA GLY A 45 9.33 -21.59 1.97
C GLY A 45 9.21 -22.80 1.04
N ILE A 46 8.74 -22.61 -0.19
CA ILE A 46 8.68 -23.66 -1.22
C ILE A 46 10.08 -24.18 -1.53
N ALA A 47 11.07 -23.29 -1.71
CA ALA A 47 12.44 -23.70 -1.98
C ALA A 47 13.01 -24.59 -0.86
N TYR A 48 12.79 -24.22 0.42
CA TYR A 48 13.24 -25.01 1.55
C TYR A 48 12.50 -26.34 1.67
N LEU A 49 11.19 -26.37 1.41
CA LEU A 49 10.39 -27.59 1.36
C LEU A 49 10.93 -28.55 0.29
N LEU A 50 11.17 -28.05 -0.92
CA LEU A 50 11.73 -28.84 -2.02
C LEU A 50 13.13 -29.35 -1.70
N MET A 51 13.96 -28.55 -1.04
CA MET A 51 15.29 -28.98 -0.57
C MET A 51 15.18 -30.16 0.41
N VAL A 52 14.26 -30.10 1.37
CA VAL A 52 14.03 -31.18 2.34
C VAL A 52 13.45 -32.42 1.64
N VAL A 53 12.51 -32.25 0.72
CA VAL A 53 11.96 -33.36 -0.09
C VAL A 53 13.07 -34.05 -0.86
N ALA A 54 13.95 -33.30 -1.53
CA ALA A 54 15.10 -33.88 -2.24
C ALA A 54 16.04 -34.64 -1.30
N LEU A 55 16.31 -34.09 -0.12
CA LEU A 55 17.13 -34.75 0.89
C LEU A 55 16.50 -36.08 1.37
N VAL A 56 15.19 -36.11 1.60
CA VAL A 56 14.46 -37.33 1.96
C VAL A 56 14.49 -38.34 0.82
N LEU A 57 14.18 -37.92 -0.42
CA LEU A 57 14.18 -38.80 -1.58
C LEU A 57 15.56 -39.44 -1.80
N THR A 58 16.63 -38.65 -1.71
CA THR A 58 17.99 -39.18 -1.87
C THR A 58 18.38 -40.14 -0.75
N TYR A 59 17.96 -39.89 0.49
CA TYR A 59 18.20 -40.80 1.60
C TYR A 59 17.39 -42.10 1.49
N LEU A 60 16.18 -42.05 0.93
CA LEU A 60 15.33 -43.22 0.74
C LEU A 60 15.77 -44.06 -0.45
N VAL A 61 16.17 -43.44 -1.56
CA VAL A 61 16.59 -44.18 -2.77
C VAL A 61 17.88 -44.95 -2.54
N HIS A 62 18.82 -44.46 -1.72
CA HIS A 62 20.07 -45.17 -1.39
C HIS A 62 19.87 -46.61 -0.85
N PRO A 63 19.11 -46.84 0.24
CA PRO A 63 18.86 -48.18 0.76
C PRO A 63 17.88 -48.98 -0.11
N LEU A 64 16.94 -48.33 -0.81
CA LEU A 64 16.02 -49.01 -1.72
C LEU A 64 16.77 -49.63 -2.90
N ASP A 65 17.69 -48.87 -3.52
CA ASP A 65 18.57 -49.36 -4.58
C ASP A 65 19.44 -50.51 -4.06
N ALA A 66 20.10 -50.33 -2.91
CA ALA A 66 20.90 -51.39 -2.27
C ALA A 66 20.10 -52.66 -1.97
N SER A 67 18.85 -52.53 -1.50
CA SER A 67 17.97 -53.66 -1.22
C SER A 67 17.49 -54.40 -2.48
N SER A 68 17.52 -53.75 -3.64
CA SER A 68 17.13 -54.36 -4.91
C SER A 68 18.19 -55.26 -5.53
N PHE A 69 19.42 -55.23 -5.01
CA PHE A 69 20.55 -56.06 -5.42
C PHE A 69 20.74 -57.34 -4.57
N PHE A 70 19.92 -57.55 -3.54
CA PHE A 70 19.90 -58.75 -2.68
C PHE A 70 18.57 -59.49 -2.80
#